data_AF-A0AB38AGV3-F1
#
_entry.id   AF-A0AB38AGV3-F1
#
_cell.length_a   1.000
_cell.length_b   1.000
_cell.length_c   1.000
_cell.angle_alpha   90.00
_cell.angle_beta   90.00
_cell.angle_gamma   90.00
#
_symmetry.space_group_name_H-M   'P 1'
#
loop_
_entity.id
_entity.type
_entity.pdbx_description
1 polymer ?
#
loop_
_entity_poly.entity_id
_entity_poly.type
_entity_poly.pdbx_seq_one_letter_code
_entity_poly.pdbx_strand_id
1 'polypeptide(L)'
;MSLLEFLLSLGATCRLTRFITKDTLAGGFRSWIADRFGDDSKPSYLVSCSWCTSIWVAGAMTALTQWAGGTVALQLTTTALSLSYLAGLASRWLD
;
A
#
# COMPACT_ATOMS: atom_id res chain seq x y z
N MET A 1 -8.35 15.20 -10.61
CA MET A 1 -8.02 13.76 -10.69
C MET A 1 -9.04 13.08 -11.58
N SER A 2 -8.57 12.36 -12.60
CA SER A 2 -9.39 11.57 -13.52
C SER A 2 -9.81 10.24 -12.88
N LEU A 3 -10.78 9.55 -13.49
CA LEU A 3 -11.21 8.23 -13.04
C LEU A 3 -10.07 7.19 -13.12
N LEU A 4 -9.26 7.23 -14.17
CA LEU A 4 -8.12 6.34 -14.33
C LEU A 4 -7.12 6.52 -13.18
N GLU A 5 -6.72 7.77 -12.91
CA GLU A 5 -5.80 8.11 -11.81
C GLU A 5 -6.37 7.66 -10.46
N PHE A 6 -7.67 7.89 -10.22
CA PHE A 6 -8.33 7.42 -9.00
C PHE A 6 -8.22 5.89 -8.83
N LEU A 7 -8.57 5.13 -9.88
CA LEU A 7 -8.55 3.66 -9.83
C LEU A 7 -7.13 3.10 -9.66
N LEU A 8 -6.15 3.68 -10.36
CA LEU A 8 -4.75 3.29 -10.22
C LEU A 8 -4.20 3.62 -8.83
N SER A 9 -4.56 4.77 -8.27
CA SER A 9 -4.15 5.14 -6.92
C SER A 9 -4.85 4.30 -5.85
N LEU A 10 -6.09 3.87 -6.09
CA LEU A 10 -6.78 2.89 -5.25
C LEU A 10 -6.06 1.54 -5.25
N GLY A 11 -5.75 0.99 -6.44
CA GLY A 11 -5.03 -0.28 -6.56
C GLY A 11 -3.63 -0.23 -5.95
N ALA A 12 -2.89 0.86 -6.18
CA ALA A 12 -1.60 1.11 -5.54
C ALA A 12 -1.71 1.19 -4.02
N THR A 13 -2.74 1.88 -3.50
CA THR A 13 -3.02 1.95 -2.06
C THR A 13 -3.22 0.56 -1.48
N CYS A 14 -4.07 -0.26 -2.10
CA CYS A 14 -4.30 -1.64 -1.67
C CYS A 14 -3.01 -2.47 -1.67
N ARG A 15 -2.19 -2.37 -2.73
CA ARG A 15 -0.91 -3.09 -2.83
C ARG A 15 0.06 -2.71 -1.72
N LEU A 16 0.25 -1.41 -1.50
CA LEU A 16 1.21 -0.87 -0.54
C LEU A 16 0.77 -1.12 0.91
N THR A 17 -0.53 -0.95 1.21
CA THR A 17 -1.06 -1.32 2.53
C THR A 17 -0.84 -2.80 2.81
N ARG A 18 -1.11 -3.69 1.83
CA ARG A 18 -0.84 -5.12 1.98
C ARG A 18 0.65 -5.39 2.17
N PHE A 19 1.51 -4.73 1.40
CA PHE A 19 2.96 -4.88 1.50
C PHE A 19 3.42 -4.60 2.93
N ILE A 20 3.07 -3.44 3.49
CA ILE A 20 3.47 -3.02 4.83
C ILE A 20 2.94 -4.00 5.89
N THR A 21 1.65 -4.34 5.81
CA THR A 21 0.96 -5.02 6.92
C THR A 21 1.06 -6.54 6.89
N LYS A 22 1.29 -7.14 5.72
CA LYS A 22 1.15 -8.60 5.54
C LYS A 22 2.30 -9.27 4.79
N ASP A 23 2.99 -8.60 3.86
CA ASP A 23 4.03 -9.27 3.09
C ASP A 23 5.25 -9.58 3.97
N THR A 24 5.85 -10.75 3.71
CA THR A 24 7.08 -11.22 4.39
C THR A 24 8.25 -10.28 4.16
N LEU A 25 8.31 -9.64 2.99
CA LEU A 25 9.36 -8.66 2.66
C LEU A 25 9.33 -7.44 3.57
N ALA A 26 8.16 -7.05 4.08
CA ALA A 26 8.04 -5.99 5.10
C ALA A 26 8.09 -6.54 6.53
N GLY A 27 8.32 -7.85 6.72
CA GLY A 27 8.39 -8.50 8.03
C GLY A 27 9.49 -7.90 8.91
N GLY A 28 10.69 -7.70 8.36
CA GLY A 28 11.81 -7.09 9.09
C GLY A 28 11.54 -5.64 9.52
N PHE A 29 10.78 -4.88 8.71
CA PHE A 29 10.35 -3.53 9.09
C PHE A 29 9.38 -3.57 10.27
N ARG A 30 8.41 -4.50 10.26
CA ARG A 30 7.45 -4.66 11.35
C ARG A 30 8.12 -5.13 12.63
N SER A 31 9.03 -6.10 12.56
CA SER A 31 9.79 -6.56 13.73
C SER A 31 10.67 -5.45 14.28
N TRP A 32 11.34 -4.66 13.43
CA TRP A 32 12.13 -3.51 13.89
C TRP A 32 11.30 -2.47 14.66
N ILE A 33 10.06 -2.18 14.21
CA ILE A 33 9.15 -1.30 14.94
C ILE A 33 8.77 -1.91 16.29
N ALA A 34 8.42 -3.19 16.31
CA ALA A 34 8.10 -3.90 17.54
C ALA A 34 9.27 -3.91 18.53
N ASP A 35 10.48 -4.22 18.08
CA ASP A 35 11.70 -4.20 18.90
C ASP A 35 11.98 -2.80 19.47
N ARG A 36 11.65 -1.75 18.70
CA ARG A 36 11.93 -0.36 19.08
C ARG A 36 10.88 0.26 20.02
N PHE A 37 9.61 -0.12 19.88
CA PHE A 37 8.49 0.52 20.58
C PHE A 37 7.70 -0.42 21.50
N GLY A 38 7.93 -1.73 21.40
CA GLY A 38 7.17 -2.79 22.06
C GLY A 38 6.09 -3.37 21.16
N ASP A 39 5.81 -4.68 21.29
CA ASP A 39 4.80 -5.40 20.49
C ASP A 39 3.39 -4.81 20.65
N ASP A 40 2.98 -4.46 21.87
CA ASP A 40 1.65 -3.92 22.18
C ASP A 40 1.54 -2.38 22.00
N SER A 41 2.56 -1.77 21.40
CA SER A 41 2.60 -0.32 21.24
C SER A 41 1.73 0.17 20.08
N LYS A 42 1.25 1.41 20.16
CA LYS A 42 0.48 2.05 19.08
C LYS A 42 1.21 2.06 17.73
N PRO A 43 2.54 2.32 17.66
CA PRO A 43 3.30 2.20 16.42
C PRO A 43 3.26 0.79 15.81
N SER A 44 3.45 -0.25 16.61
CA SER A 44 3.38 -1.66 16.16
C SER A 44 2.00 -2.01 15.62
N TYR A 45 0.94 -1.52 16.29
CA TYR A 45 -0.44 -1.67 15.82
C TYR A 45 -0.67 -0.93 14.49
N LEU A 46 -0.13 0.29 14.33
CA LEU A 46 -0.33 1.11 13.14
C LEU A 46 0.18 0.41 11.87
N VAL A 47 1.35 -0.22 11.93
CA VAL A 47 1.97 -0.90 10.78
C VAL A 47 1.49 -2.33 10.55
N SER A 48 0.76 -2.91 11.50
CA SER A 48 0.17 -4.24 11.39
C SER A 48 -1.32 -4.19 11.05
N CYS A 49 -2.01 -3.10 11.37
CA CYS A 49 -3.42 -2.90 11.05
C CYS A 49 -3.61 -2.33 9.65
N SER A 50 -4.26 -3.08 8.76
CA SER A 50 -4.51 -2.66 7.38
C SER A 50 -5.38 -1.40 7.27
N TRP A 51 -6.36 -1.20 8.15
CA TRP A 51 -7.19 0.02 8.16
C TRP A 51 -6.42 1.26 8.62
N CYS A 52 -5.58 1.10 9.65
CA CYS A 52 -4.74 2.18 10.14
C CYS A 52 -3.66 2.55 9.13
N THR A 53 -3.03 1.58 8.48
CA THR A 53 -2.03 1.86 7.45
C THR A 53 -2.67 2.45 6.18
N SER A 54 -3.87 2.00 5.79
CA SER A 54 -4.47 2.42 4.51
C SER A 54 -4.79 3.91 4.45
N ILE A 55 -5.19 4.54 5.56
CA ILE A 55 -5.47 6.00 5.55
C ILE A 55 -4.20 6.81 5.24
N TRP A 56 -3.06 6.41 5.79
CA TRP A 56 -1.77 7.09 5.56
C TRP A 56 -1.27 6.85 4.14
N VAL A 57 -1.36 5.61 3.66
CA VAL A 57 -0.99 5.27 2.28
C VAL A 57 -1.90 6.00 1.29
N ALA A 58 -3.21 6.00 1.51
CA ALA A 58 -4.18 6.68 0.65
C ALA A 58 -3.96 8.20 0.64
N GLY A 59 -3.67 8.80 1.80
CA GLY A 59 -3.33 10.23 1.89
C GLY A 59 -2.09 10.56 1.07
N ALA A 60 -1.01 9.77 1.22
CA ALA A 60 0.21 9.93 0.43
C ALA A 60 -0.06 9.74 -1.08
N MET A 61 -0.80 8.70 -1.48
CA MET A 61 -1.15 8.46 -2.87
C MET A 61 -2.02 9.56 -3.47
N THR A 62 -2.98 10.08 -2.72
CA THR A 62 -3.85 11.18 -3.16
C THR A 62 -3.03 12.45 -3.40
N ALA A 63 -2.13 12.77 -2.47
CA ALA A 63 -1.22 13.91 -2.62
C ALA A 63 -0.29 13.72 -3.84
N LEU A 64 0.33 12.55 -3.98
CA LEU A 64 1.22 12.24 -5.11
C LEU A 64 0.47 12.33 -6.46
N THR A 65 -0.75 11.82 -6.51
CA THR A 65 -1.57 11.85 -7.73
C THR A 65 -2.00 13.27 -8.08
N GLN A 66 -2.32 14.09 -7.09
CA GLN A 66 -2.65 15.50 -7.31
C GLN A 66 -1.45 16.29 -7.88
N TRP A 67 -0.24 15.97 -7.44
CA TRP A 67 0.97 16.68 -7.86
C TRP A 67 1.59 16.13 -9.15
N ALA A 68 1.50 14.82 -9.39
CA ALA A 68 2.24 14.14 -10.45
C ALA A 68 1.41 13.11 -11.25
N GLY A 69 0.08 13.11 -11.12
CA GLY A 69 -0.84 12.15 -11.79
C GLY A 69 -0.71 12.11 -13.32
N GLY A 70 -0.40 13.26 -13.93
CA GLY A 70 -0.17 13.37 -15.38
C GLY A 70 1.20 12.87 -15.85
N THR A 71 2.10 12.46 -14.94
CA THR A 71 3.43 11.97 -15.32
C THR A 71 3.36 10.49 -15.70
N VAL A 72 4.00 10.15 -16.82
CA VAL A 72 4.08 8.75 -17.31
C VAL A 72 4.74 7.85 -16.24
N ALA A 73 5.74 8.36 -15.52
CA ALA A 73 6.42 7.62 -14.46
C ALA A 73 5.47 7.20 -13.33
N LEU A 74 4.63 8.12 -12.82
CA LEU A 74 3.68 7.78 -11.76
C LEU A 74 2.62 6.82 -12.28
N GLN A 75 2.10 7.03 -13.50
CA GLN A 75 1.09 6.16 -14.10
C GLN A 75 1.59 4.72 -14.30
N LEU A 76 2.81 4.54 -14.82
CA LEU A 76 3.40 3.21 -14.97
C LEU A 76 3.59 2.53 -13.61
N THR A 77 4.03 3.29 -12.60
CA THR A 77 4.25 2.78 -11.24
C THR A 77 2.94 2.34 -10.59
N THR A 78 1.90 3.17 -10.61
CA THR A 78 0.60 2.85 -10.03
C THR A 78 -0.12 1.73 -10.80
N THR A 79 0.10 1.65 -12.12
CA THR A 79 -0.37 0.52 -12.95
C THR A 79 0.29 -0.78 -12.53
N ALA A 80 1.62 -0.82 -12.40
CA ALA A 80 2.34 -2.03 -11.99
C ALA A 80 1.91 -2.49 -10.58
N LEU A 81 1.75 -1.56 -9.64
CA LEU A 81 1.27 -1.88 -8.29
C LEU A 81 -0.16 -2.41 -8.29
N SER A 82 -1.04 -1.80 -9.08
CA SER A 82 -2.45 -2.24 -9.21
C SER A 82 -2.55 -3.64 -9.83
N LEU A 83 -1.81 -3.89 -10.91
CA LEU A 83 -1.74 -5.21 -11.54
C LEU A 83 -1.19 -6.27 -10.58
N SER A 84 -0.14 -5.95 -9.82
CA SER A 84 0.41 -6.86 -8.80
C SER A 84 -0.64 -7.21 -7.73
N TYR A 85 -1.43 -6.23 -7.28
CA TYR A 85 -2.51 -6.48 -6.32
C TYR A 85 -3.61 -7.38 -6.90
N LEU A 86 -4.06 -7.08 -8.11
CA LEU A 86 -5.11 -7.87 -8.78
C LEU A 86 -4.65 -9.29 -9.09
N ALA A 87 -3.41 -9.48 -9.54
CA ALA A 87 -2.82 -10.80 -9.76
C ALA A 87 -2.77 -11.62 -8.46
N GLY A 88 -2.32 -11.00 -7.36
CA GLY A 88 -2.29 -11.66 -6.05
C GLY A 88 -3.68 -11.89 -5.44
N LEU A 89 -4.70 -11.13 -5.84
CA LEU A 89 -6.10 -11.41 -5.49
C LEU A 89 -6.63 -12.58 -6.33
N ALA A 90 -6.36 -12.58 -7.63
CA ALA A 90 -6.79 -13.63 -8.55
C ALA A 90 -6.20 -15.00 -8.19
N SER A 91 -4.91 -15.05 -7.81
CA SER A 91 -4.26 -16.32 -7.43
C SER A 91 -4.94 -16.99 -6.24
N ARG A 92 -5.56 -16.24 -5.32
CA ARG A 92 -6.30 -16.80 -4.17
C ARG A 92 -7.57 -17.56 -4.56
N TRP A 93 -8.06 -17.37 -5.78
CA TRP A 93 -9.26 -18.02 -6.29
C TRP A 93 -8.94 -19.09 -7.35
N LEU A 94 -7.76 -19.01 -7.96
CA LEU A 94 -7.32 -19.91 -9.02
C LEU A 94 -6.49 -21.09 -8.50
N ASP A 95 -5.84 -20.92 -7.35
CA ASP A 95 -5.14 -21.97 -6.59
C ASP A 95 -6.04 -22.52 -5.47
#